data_AF-A0A064CGX6-F1
#
_entry.id   AF-A0A064CGX6-F1
#
_cell.length_a   1.000
_cell.length_b   1.000
_cell.length_c   1.000
_cell.angle_alpha   90.00
_cell.angle_beta   90.00
_cell.angle_gamma   90.00
#
_symmetry.space_group_name_H-M   'P 1'
#
loop_
_entity.id
_entity.type
_entity.pdbx_description
1 polymer ?
#
loop_
_entity_poly.entity_id
_entity_poly.type
_entity_poly.pdbx_seq_one_letter_code
_entity_poly.pdbx_strand_id
1 'polypeptide(L)'
;MSSSAIRAAGAAAAAACAALLMTALPHAAAAPDFDTYGYLDSTARCSGATMLFGSTDSSRVAICKTTAGGYEYRGVRVRDGAKLVLSASSSGDGSYSAVNDGITYTVSSSALVVSSGTTVVRKESWVDFHGPQTSTSTSTSTSTSTSTSTSTAPSTSTSPTTSSVPTSTTPTSTTPLPPPLPAEVGGSGHR
;
A
#
# COMPACT_ATOMS: atom_id res chain seq x y z
N MET A 1 62.52 2.31 -14.75
CA MET A 1 62.54 2.66 -16.18
C MET A 1 61.25 3.42 -16.46
N SER A 2 61.41 4.66 -16.93
CA SER A 2 60.44 5.58 -17.53
C SER A 2 59.26 6.12 -16.69
N SER A 3 59.52 7.32 -16.18
CA SER A 3 58.61 8.39 -15.80
C SER A 3 57.77 8.93 -16.97
N SER A 4 56.58 9.49 -16.71
CA SER A 4 56.23 10.89 -17.05
C SER A 4 54.81 11.24 -16.59
N ALA A 5 54.73 12.31 -15.79
CA ALA A 5 53.53 13.09 -15.52
C ALA A 5 53.29 14.13 -16.64
N ILE A 6 52.24 14.96 -16.47
CA ILE A 6 51.90 16.23 -17.19
C ILE A 6 50.97 16.00 -18.41
N ARG A 7 49.81 16.64 -18.65
CA ARG A 7 49.33 18.05 -18.52
C ARG A 7 47.78 18.02 -18.59
N ALA A 8 47.04 18.60 -17.65
CA ALA A 8 46.38 19.92 -17.69
C ALA A 8 45.41 20.23 -18.87
N ALA A 9 44.15 20.44 -18.49
CA ALA A 9 43.16 21.44 -18.96
C ALA A 9 42.60 21.40 -20.40
N GLY A 10 41.27 21.45 -20.48
CA GLY A 10 40.51 21.84 -21.69
C GLY A 10 39.03 21.51 -21.56
N ALA A 11 38.21 22.51 -21.24
CA ALA A 11 36.77 22.38 -21.04
C ALA A 11 35.96 22.35 -22.37
N ALA A 12 34.81 21.68 -22.27
CA ALA A 12 33.54 21.90 -22.99
C ALA A 12 33.45 21.63 -24.51
N ALA A 13 32.58 20.68 -24.88
CA ALA A 13 31.38 20.95 -25.69
C ALA A 13 30.44 19.74 -25.73
N ALA A 14 29.15 20.03 -25.80
CA ALA A 14 28.01 19.17 -25.55
C ALA A 14 27.69 18.13 -26.64
N ALA A 15 27.05 17.03 -26.22
CA ALA A 15 25.99 16.33 -26.97
C ALA A 15 25.38 15.28 -26.02
N ALA A 16 24.31 15.60 -25.29
CA ALA A 16 22.95 15.30 -25.72
C ALA A 16 22.70 13.79 -25.95
N CYS A 17 22.55 13.03 -24.86
CA CYS A 17 21.69 11.85 -24.81
C CYS A 17 21.22 11.69 -23.36
N ALA A 18 20.29 12.56 -22.96
CA ALA A 18 19.49 12.35 -21.76
C ALA A 18 18.62 11.11 -22.03
N ALA A 19 19.14 9.94 -21.67
CA ALA A 19 18.36 8.71 -21.69
C ALA A 19 17.19 8.88 -20.71
N LEU A 20 16.01 8.90 -21.30
CA LEU A 20 14.69 8.97 -20.71
C LEU A 20 14.60 8.23 -19.36
N LEU A 21 14.76 8.96 -18.26
CA LEU A 21 14.12 8.61 -16.99
C LEU A 21 12.63 8.91 -17.18
N MET A 22 11.93 8.00 -17.84
CA MET A 22 10.47 7.94 -17.76
C MET A 22 10.15 7.72 -16.29
N THR A 23 9.80 8.81 -15.60
CA THR A 23 9.10 8.77 -14.33
C THR A 23 7.87 7.90 -14.53
N ALA A 24 7.95 6.64 -14.09
CA ALA A 24 6.77 5.82 -13.90
C ALA A 24 5.93 6.55 -12.84
N LEU A 25 4.94 7.33 -13.29
CA LEU A 25 3.89 7.77 -12.39
C LEU A 25 3.35 6.48 -11.73
N PRO A 26 3.13 6.48 -10.40
CA PRO A 26 2.43 5.38 -9.77
C PRO A 26 1.11 5.24 -10.53
N HIS A 27 0.99 4.15 -11.29
CA HIS A 27 -0.26 3.85 -11.94
C HIS A 27 -1.20 3.54 -10.79
N ALA A 28 -2.06 4.49 -10.47
CA ALA A 28 -3.29 4.18 -9.79
C ALA A 28 -4.00 3.19 -10.72
N ALA A 29 -3.76 1.90 -10.50
CA ALA A 29 -4.50 0.87 -11.19
C ALA A 29 -5.96 1.20 -10.95
N ALA A 30 -6.72 1.40 -12.03
CA ALA A 30 -8.14 1.63 -11.92
C ALA A 30 -8.71 0.56 -10.98
N ALA A 31 -9.51 1.00 -10.01
CA ALA A 31 -10.12 0.09 -9.06
C ALA A 31 -10.80 -1.03 -9.86
N PRO A 32 -10.55 -2.30 -9.53
CA PRO A 32 -11.16 -3.41 -10.25
C PRO A 32 -12.68 -3.26 -10.21
N ASP A 33 -13.37 -3.65 -11.29
CA ASP A 33 -14.84 -3.68 -11.29
C ASP A 33 -15.35 -4.49 -10.10
N PHE A 34 -16.46 -4.06 -9.50
CA PHE A 34 -17.03 -4.69 -8.31
C PHE A 34 -18.55 -4.65 -8.33
N ASP A 35 -19.15 -5.55 -7.56
CA ASP A 35 -20.58 -5.56 -7.28
C ASP A 35 -20.86 -5.70 -5.77
N THR A 36 -22.14 -5.93 -5.42
CA THR A 36 -22.58 -6.14 -4.03
C THR A 36 -22.02 -7.42 -3.38
N TYR A 37 -21.20 -8.20 -4.07
CA TYR A 37 -20.51 -9.37 -3.56
C TYR A 37 -18.99 -9.21 -3.52
N GLY A 38 -18.47 -8.05 -3.96
CA GLY A 38 -17.06 -7.69 -3.98
C GLY A 38 -16.50 -7.52 -5.39
N TYR A 39 -15.18 -7.53 -5.53
CA TYR A 39 -14.51 -7.40 -6.82
C TYR A 39 -14.88 -8.54 -7.78
N LEU A 40 -15.22 -8.18 -9.01
CA LEU A 40 -15.35 -9.10 -10.12
C LEU A 40 -14.00 -9.80 -10.37
N ASP A 41 -14.06 -11.05 -10.79
CA ASP A 41 -12.90 -11.93 -11.06
C ASP A 41 -11.90 -12.12 -9.90
N SER A 42 -12.30 -11.76 -8.68
CA SER A 42 -11.49 -12.01 -7.48
C SER A 42 -11.92 -13.31 -6.80
N THR A 43 -10.96 -14.17 -6.45
CA THR A 43 -11.23 -15.35 -5.62
C THR A 43 -11.59 -14.98 -4.17
N ALA A 44 -11.42 -13.71 -3.78
CA ALA A 44 -11.89 -13.18 -2.50
C ALA A 44 -13.40 -12.86 -2.51
N ARG A 45 -14.06 -12.89 -3.67
CA ARG A 45 -15.49 -12.54 -3.79
C ARG A 45 -16.36 -13.41 -2.89
N CYS A 46 -17.37 -12.79 -2.31
CA CYS A 46 -18.35 -13.44 -1.46
C CYS A 46 -19.35 -14.26 -2.30
N SER A 47 -19.82 -15.38 -1.76
CA SER A 47 -20.92 -16.16 -2.36
C SER A 47 -22.30 -15.70 -1.90
N GLY A 48 -22.36 -14.75 -0.96
CA GLY A 48 -23.55 -14.17 -0.36
C GLY A 48 -23.25 -12.75 0.09
N ALA A 49 -24.05 -12.17 0.98
CA ALA A 49 -23.92 -10.76 1.38
C ALA A 49 -22.47 -10.38 1.79
N THR A 50 -21.94 -9.32 1.19
CA THR A 50 -20.65 -8.72 1.59
C THR A 50 -20.89 -7.66 2.66
N MET A 51 -20.07 -7.65 3.70
CA MET A 51 -20.04 -6.54 4.65
C MET A 51 -19.07 -5.47 4.21
N LEU A 52 -17.87 -5.88 3.81
CA LEU A 52 -16.88 -4.98 3.25
C LEU A 52 -15.93 -5.75 2.34
N PHE A 53 -15.27 -5.04 1.44
CA PHE A 53 -14.16 -5.54 0.67
C PHE A 53 -13.19 -4.40 0.34
N GLY A 54 -11.94 -4.75 0.06
CA GLY A 54 -10.91 -3.77 -0.24
C GLY A 54 -9.69 -4.40 -0.91
N SER A 55 -8.95 -3.58 -1.62
CA SER A 55 -7.68 -3.93 -2.24
C SER A 55 -6.57 -3.09 -1.63
N THR A 56 -5.42 -3.72 -1.43
CA THR A 56 -4.13 -3.10 -1.11
C THR A 56 -3.18 -3.33 -2.29
N ASP A 57 -1.95 -2.82 -2.19
CA ASP A 57 -0.89 -3.12 -3.16
C ASP A 57 -0.59 -4.62 -3.31
N SER A 58 -0.79 -5.41 -2.25
CA SER A 58 -0.34 -6.82 -2.20
C SER A 58 -1.48 -7.82 -1.98
N SER A 59 -2.64 -7.36 -1.51
CA SER A 59 -3.73 -8.21 -1.03
C SER A 59 -5.08 -7.68 -1.50
N ARG A 60 -6.02 -8.59 -1.77
CA ARG A 60 -7.45 -8.24 -1.85
C ARG A 60 -8.22 -9.02 -0.82
N VAL A 61 -9.14 -8.36 -0.15
CA VAL A 61 -9.86 -8.91 1.00
C VAL A 61 -11.35 -8.64 0.87
N ALA A 62 -12.17 -9.59 1.30
CA ALA A 62 -13.59 -9.39 1.57
C ALA A 62 -13.99 -10.01 2.91
N ILE A 63 -14.94 -9.38 3.59
CA ILE A 63 -15.63 -9.93 4.74
C ILE A 63 -17.05 -10.30 4.30
N CYS A 64 -17.32 -11.59 4.27
CA CYS A 64 -18.58 -12.14 3.82
C CYS A 64 -19.46 -12.52 5.01
N LYS A 65 -20.77 -12.32 4.89
CA LYS A 65 -21.74 -12.87 5.84
C LYS A 65 -22.04 -14.32 5.47
N THR A 66 -21.92 -15.20 6.43
CA THR A 66 -22.31 -16.62 6.28
C THR A 66 -23.81 -16.77 6.49
N THR A 67 -24.40 -17.83 5.92
CA THR A 67 -25.82 -18.17 6.15
C THR A 67 -26.11 -18.54 7.60
N ALA A 68 -25.09 -18.98 8.35
CA ALA A 68 -25.16 -19.26 9.78
C ALA A 68 -25.13 -17.99 10.66
N GLY A 69 -25.00 -16.79 10.06
CA GLY A 69 -24.99 -15.51 10.78
C GLY A 69 -23.62 -15.06 11.28
N GLY A 70 -22.57 -15.85 11.07
CA GLY A 70 -21.18 -15.45 11.31
C GLY A 70 -20.54 -14.70 10.14
N TYR A 71 -19.27 -14.32 10.28
CA TYR A 71 -18.48 -13.67 9.24
C TYR A 71 -17.37 -14.59 8.74
N GLU A 72 -17.01 -14.44 7.46
CA GLU A 72 -15.90 -15.15 6.82
C GLU A 72 -14.95 -14.12 6.22
N TYR A 73 -13.68 -14.21 6.57
CA TYR A 73 -12.60 -13.49 5.92
C TYR A 73 -12.18 -14.26 4.67
N ARG A 74 -12.12 -13.55 3.54
CA ARG A 74 -11.55 -14.05 2.29
C ARG A 74 -10.44 -13.13 1.84
N GLY A 75 -9.21 -13.64 1.85
CA GLY A 75 -8.04 -12.93 1.37
C GLY A 75 -7.45 -13.61 0.15
N VAL A 76 -6.95 -12.82 -0.80
CA VAL A 76 -6.17 -13.31 -1.94
C VAL A 76 -4.94 -12.43 -2.13
N ARG A 77 -3.78 -13.07 -2.34
CA ARG A 77 -2.55 -12.35 -2.67
C ARG A 77 -2.59 -11.93 -4.14
N VAL A 78 -2.34 -10.64 -4.39
CA VAL A 78 -2.34 -10.08 -5.75
C VAL A 78 -1.21 -10.66 -6.61
N ARG A 79 -0.08 -11.02 -5.99
CA ARG A 79 1.12 -11.48 -6.70
C ARG A 79 1.00 -12.88 -7.32
N ASP A 80 0.30 -13.78 -6.65
CA ASP A 80 0.31 -15.22 -6.97
C ASP A 80 -1.07 -15.87 -6.87
N GLY A 81 -2.09 -15.12 -6.45
CA GLY A 81 -3.48 -15.60 -6.35
C GLY A 81 -3.73 -16.55 -5.18
N ALA A 82 -2.75 -16.76 -4.26
CA ALA A 82 -2.97 -17.62 -3.11
C ALA A 82 -4.15 -17.12 -2.28
N LYS A 83 -5.09 -18.05 -2.03
CA LYS A 83 -6.35 -17.78 -1.35
C LYS A 83 -6.27 -18.23 0.11
N LEU A 84 -6.86 -17.43 0.98
CA LEU A 84 -7.08 -17.71 2.39
C LEU A 84 -8.55 -17.48 2.73
N VAL A 85 -9.21 -18.48 3.31
CA VAL A 85 -10.59 -18.38 3.77
C VAL A 85 -10.63 -18.79 5.22
N LEU A 86 -11.13 -17.92 6.09
CA LEU A 86 -11.13 -18.12 7.54
C LEU A 86 -12.43 -17.63 8.14
N SER A 87 -12.84 -18.23 9.25
CA SER A 87 -13.87 -17.63 10.10
C SER A 87 -13.37 -16.29 10.64
N ALA A 88 -14.23 -15.28 10.58
CA ALA A 88 -13.96 -13.94 11.08
C ALA A 88 -14.92 -13.58 12.22
N SER A 89 -14.42 -12.78 13.15
CA SER A 89 -15.18 -12.18 14.24
C SER A 89 -15.31 -10.69 13.98
N SER A 90 -16.50 -10.13 14.18
CA SER A 90 -16.70 -8.68 14.18
C SER A 90 -16.36 -8.12 15.55
N SER A 91 -15.64 -7.00 15.59
CA SER A 91 -15.34 -6.29 16.82
C SER A 91 -16.44 -5.29 17.21
N GLY A 92 -17.46 -5.09 16.36
CA GLY A 92 -18.53 -4.11 16.58
C GLY A 92 -18.23 -2.71 16.05
N ASP A 93 -16.95 -2.31 15.98
CA ASP A 93 -16.51 -0.98 15.51
C ASP A 93 -16.30 -0.89 13.99
N GLY A 94 -16.90 -1.81 13.23
CA GLY A 94 -16.63 -1.97 11.79
C GLY A 94 -15.28 -2.64 11.46
N SER A 95 -14.57 -3.13 12.48
CA SER A 95 -13.37 -3.96 12.31
C SER A 95 -13.69 -5.45 12.45
N TYR A 96 -12.90 -6.26 11.76
CA TYR A 96 -13.05 -7.72 11.73
C TYR A 96 -11.70 -8.38 11.95
N SER A 97 -11.68 -9.48 12.70
CA SER A 97 -10.46 -10.26 12.95
C SER A 97 -10.65 -11.70 12.51
N ALA A 98 -9.65 -12.25 11.82
CA ALA A 98 -9.55 -13.66 11.49
C ALA A 98 -8.19 -14.18 11.94
N VAL A 99 -8.13 -15.43 12.42
CA VAL A 99 -6.90 -16.03 12.95
C VAL A 99 -6.58 -17.30 12.20
N ASN A 100 -5.32 -17.47 11.82
CA ASN A 100 -4.78 -18.69 11.24
C ASN A 100 -3.36 -18.93 11.78
N ASP A 101 -3.15 -20.06 12.46
CA ASP A 101 -1.83 -20.52 12.93
C ASP A 101 -1.03 -19.45 13.71
N GLY A 102 -1.71 -18.66 14.55
CA GLY A 102 -1.09 -17.59 15.35
C GLY A 102 -0.90 -16.26 14.60
N ILE A 103 -1.30 -16.18 13.33
CA ILE A 103 -1.38 -14.96 12.54
C ILE A 103 -2.81 -14.39 12.61
N THR A 104 -2.92 -13.14 13.05
CA THR A 104 -4.18 -12.40 13.10
C THR A 104 -4.25 -11.42 11.95
N TYR A 105 -5.35 -11.49 11.20
CA TYR A 105 -5.72 -10.58 10.12
C TYR A 105 -6.81 -9.65 10.63
N THR A 106 -6.44 -8.41 10.92
CA THR A 106 -7.36 -7.37 11.37
C THR A 106 -7.70 -6.44 10.20
N VAL A 107 -8.95 -6.46 9.81
CA VAL A 107 -9.52 -5.65 8.74
C VAL A 107 -10.23 -4.46 9.38
N SER A 108 -9.81 -3.24 9.04
CA SER A 108 -10.46 -2.00 9.47
C SER A 108 -10.77 -1.13 8.26
N SER A 109 -11.51 -0.04 8.43
CA SER A 109 -11.76 0.94 7.36
C SER A 109 -10.51 1.63 6.84
N SER A 110 -9.41 1.63 7.61
CA SER A 110 -8.17 2.35 7.26
C SER A 110 -7.09 1.45 6.66
N ALA A 111 -7.01 0.19 7.10
CA ALA A 111 -5.95 -0.73 6.70
C ALA A 111 -6.29 -2.19 7.03
N LEU A 112 -5.58 -3.08 6.34
CA LEU A 112 -5.36 -4.46 6.75
C LEU A 112 -4.10 -4.51 7.63
N VAL A 113 -4.22 -5.08 8.82
CA VAL A 113 -3.11 -5.34 9.73
C VAL A 113 -2.95 -6.84 9.89
N VAL A 114 -1.76 -7.34 9.61
CA VAL A 114 -1.38 -8.74 9.80
C VAL A 114 -0.36 -8.80 10.92
N SER A 115 -0.69 -9.50 12.00
CA SER A 115 0.18 -9.63 13.17
C SER A 115 0.45 -11.10 13.50
N SER A 116 1.66 -11.39 13.96
CA SER A 116 2.04 -12.70 14.52
C SER A 116 2.11 -12.54 16.04
N GLY A 117 1.14 -13.11 16.75
CA GLY A 117 0.95 -12.82 18.18
C GLY A 117 0.73 -11.32 18.42
N THR A 118 1.66 -10.67 19.12
CA THR A 118 1.60 -9.23 19.43
C THR A 118 2.39 -8.34 18.47
N THR A 119 3.13 -8.93 17.52
CA THR A 119 3.99 -8.17 16.60
C THR A 119 3.26 -7.93 15.28
N VAL A 120 3.15 -6.67 14.84
CA VAL A 120 2.65 -6.35 13.50
C VAL A 120 3.72 -6.74 12.49
N VAL A 121 3.41 -7.76 11.68
CA VAL A 121 4.30 -8.24 10.61
C VAL A 121 4.11 -7.41 9.35
N ARG A 122 2.87 -6.97 9.11
CA ARG A 122 2.56 -6.14 7.95
C ARG A 122 1.34 -5.27 8.21
N LYS A 123 1.44 -4.00 7.82
CA LYS A 123 0.31 -3.08 7.75
C LYS A 123 0.18 -2.59 6.31
N GLU A 124 -0.99 -2.80 5.73
CA GLU A 124 -1.29 -2.45 4.35
C GLU A 124 -2.46 -1.46 4.34
N SER A 125 -2.23 -0.24 3.85
CA SER A 125 -3.31 0.72 3.59
C SER A 125 -4.13 0.28 2.39
N TRP A 126 -5.43 0.58 2.42
CA TRP A 126 -6.28 0.35 1.26
C TRP A 126 -5.91 1.30 0.12
N VAL A 127 -5.78 0.75 -1.08
CA VAL A 127 -5.80 1.54 -2.32
C VAL A 127 -7.23 1.73 -2.83
N ASP A 128 -8.12 0.83 -2.42
CA ASP A 128 -9.55 0.88 -2.68
C ASP A 128 -10.29 0.15 -1.55
N PHE A 129 -11.37 0.74 -1.02
CA PHE A 129 -12.11 0.19 0.11
C PHE A 129 -13.60 0.48 -0.02
N HIS A 130 -14.39 -0.58 0.15
CA HIS A 130 -15.85 -0.59 0.09
C HIS A 130 -16.36 -1.25 1.35
N GLY A 131 -16.81 -0.45 2.30
CA GLY A 131 -17.42 -0.93 3.54
C GLY A 131 -18.75 -0.24 3.78
N PRO A 132 -19.44 -0.57 4.89
CA PRO A 132 -20.59 0.21 5.31
C PRO A 132 -20.12 1.65 5.46
N GLN A 133 -20.57 2.53 4.57
CA GLN A 133 -20.13 3.91 4.53
C GLN A 133 -20.56 4.58 5.84
N THR A 134 -19.62 4.80 6.77
CA THR A 134 -19.76 5.94 7.68
C THR A 134 -19.52 7.16 6.83
N SER A 135 -20.63 7.71 6.31
CA SER A 135 -20.73 8.89 5.46
C SER A 135 -19.53 9.83 5.60
N THR A 136 -18.54 9.66 4.73
CA THR A 136 -17.59 10.70 4.39
C THR A 136 -17.67 10.80 2.88
N SER A 137 -18.33 11.86 2.42
CA SER A 137 -18.55 12.26 1.04
C SER A 137 -17.25 12.25 0.22
N THR A 138 -17.38 12.26 -1.12
CA THR A 138 -16.35 12.56 -2.17
C THR A 138 -15.79 11.27 -2.81
N SER A 139 -15.94 10.92 -4.10
CA SER A 139 -16.26 11.66 -5.32
C SER A 139 -16.95 10.76 -6.35
N THR A 140 -18.14 11.16 -6.80
CA THR A 140 -18.64 10.79 -8.14
C THR A 140 -18.01 11.76 -9.13
N SER A 141 -16.86 11.40 -9.72
CA SER A 141 -16.33 12.11 -10.88
C SER A 141 -16.98 11.57 -12.14
N THR A 142 -18.25 11.93 -12.36
CA THR A 142 -18.87 11.87 -13.68
C THR A 142 -18.47 13.14 -14.43
N SER A 143 -17.42 13.05 -15.24
CA SER A 143 -17.03 14.12 -16.15
C SER A 143 -17.98 14.13 -17.35
N THR A 144 -18.93 15.07 -17.38
CA THR A 144 -19.53 15.55 -18.63
C THR A 144 -19.68 17.06 -18.57
N SER A 145 -19.22 17.71 -19.64
CA SER A 145 -18.73 19.07 -19.78
C SER A 145 -19.76 20.20 -19.65
N THR A 146 -19.19 21.41 -19.54
CA THR A 146 -19.66 22.72 -20.05
C THR A 146 -20.32 23.62 -18.99
N SER A 147 -19.56 24.62 -18.53
CA SER A 147 -19.84 26.03 -18.88
C SER A 147 -18.78 26.97 -18.31
N THR A 148 -18.38 27.86 -19.20
CA THR A 148 -17.52 29.04 -19.08
C THR A 148 -17.92 29.95 -17.92
N SER A 149 -16.95 30.44 -17.15
CA SER A 149 -17.06 31.73 -16.44
C SER A 149 -15.67 32.29 -16.11
N THR A 150 -15.34 33.33 -16.86
CA THR A 150 -14.31 34.34 -16.63
C THR A 150 -14.50 35.05 -15.28
N SER A 151 -13.43 35.27 -14.51
CA SER A 151 -13.25 36.48 -13.68
C SER A 151 -11.82 36.60 -13.12
N THR A 152 -11.08 37.50 -13.78
CA THR A 152 -10.10 38.51 -13.36
C THR A 152 -9.68 38.64 -11.87
N ALA A 153 -8.37 38.87 -11.68
CA ALA A 153 -7.50 39.07 -10.50
C ALA A 153 -7.75 40.38 -9.67
N PRO A 154 -6.87 40.92 -8.76
CA PRO A 154 -5.54 40.51 -8.24
C PRO A 154 -5.18 40.80 -6.73
N SER A 155 -3.98 40.33 -6.29
CA SER A 155 -2.96 40.83 -5.29
C SER A 155 -3.38 41.28 -3.85
N THR A 156 -2.62 41.14 -2.74
CA THR A 156 -1.18 41.42 -2.43
C THR A 156 -0.76 40.88 -1.04
N SER A 157 0.52 40.47 -0.91
CA SER A 157 1.55 40.72 0.16
C SER A 157 1.16 40.63 1.66
N THR A 158 1.88 39.96 2.58
CA THR A 158 3.29 40.24 2.97
C THR A 158 3.90 39.08 3.79
N SER A 159 5.21 38.87 3.62
CA SER A 159 6.11 38.12 4.52
C SER A 159 6.56 39.01 5.70
N PRO A 160 7.08 38.43 6.80
CA PRO A 160 8.52 38.56 7.01
C PRO A 160 9.24 37.33 7.62
N THR A 161 10.54 37.32 7.34
CA THR A 161 11.68 36.50 7.78
C THR A 161 11.93 36.46 9.30
N THR A 162 12.50 35.37 9.84
CA THR A 162 13.85 35.36 10.46
C THR A 162 14.31 33.97 10.93
N SER A 163 15.64 33.77 10.84
CA SER A 163 16.45 32.59 11.14
C SER A 163 16.44 32.11 12.59
N SER A 164 16.66 30.81 12.81
CA SER A 164 17.78 30.32 13.63
C SER A 164 17.97 28.80 13.49
N VAL A 165 19.24 28.42 13.31
CA VAL A 165 19.80 27.07 13.24
C VAL A 165 19.96 26.51 14.66
N PRO A 166 19.76 25.20 14.86
CA PRO A 166 20.82 24.47 15.55
C PRO A 166 21.23 23.16 14.87
N THR A 167 22.46 22.80 15.24
CA THR A 167 23.40 21.81 14.74
C THR A 167 23.09 20.39 15.21
N SER A 168 23.44 19.41 14.36
CA SER A 168 23.97 18.06 14.68
C SER A 168 23.20 17.13 15.61
N THR A 169 22.78 15.96 15.11
CA THR A 169 23.51 14.68 15.31
C THR A 169 22.77 13.54 14.63
N THR A 170 23.52 12.76 13.85
CA THR A 170 23.14 11.48 13.23
C THR A 170 23.00 10.38 14.29
N PRO A 171 21.87 9.65 14.37
CA PRO A 171 21.88 8.31 14.94
C PRO A 171 22.08 7.28 13.81
N THR A 172 23.26 6.69 13.79
CA THR A 172 23.54 5.44 13.07
C THR A 172 22.82 4.31 13.79
N SER A 173 21.66 3.89 13.29
CA SER A 173 21.04 2.63 13.73
C SER A 173 21.65 1.49 12.92
N THR A 174 22.79 0.99 13.36
CA THR A 174 23.24 -0.37 13.04
C THR A 174 22.32 -1.35 13.76
N THR A 175 21.17 -1.63 13.15
CA THR A 175 20.34 -2.77 13.55
C THR A 175 21.04 -4.03 13.04
N PRO A 176 21.50 -4.94 13.93
CA PRO A 176 22.08 -6.20 13.50
C PRO A 176 21.04 -6.99 12.70
N LEU A 177 21.46 -7.54 11.56
CA LEU A 177 20.64 -8.41 10.73
C LEU A 177 19.99 -9.50 11.60
N PRO A 178 18.68 -9.77 11.44
CA PRO A 178 18.06 -10.89 12.13
C PRO A 178 18.74 -12.20 11.69
N PRO A 179 18.88 -13.18 12.61
CA PRO A 179 19.41 -14.49 12.26
C PRO A 179 18.56 -15.14 11.14
N PRO A 180 19.18 -15.92 10.24
CA PRO A 180 18.48 -16.54 9.13
C PRO A 180 17.37 -17.48 9.64
N LEU A 181 16.25 -17.49 8.90
CA LEU A 181 15.13 -18.38 9.14
C LEU A 181 15.55 -19.84 8.96
N PRO A 182 14.97 -20.80 9.70
CA PRO A 182 15.23 -22.25 9.54
C PRO A 182 15.01 -22.80 8.12
N ALA A 183 14.34 -22.06 7.24
CA ALA A 183 14.13 -22.43 5.84
C ALA A 183 15.42 -22.39 4.97
N GLU A 184 16.49 -21.77 5.45
CA GLU A 184 17.83 -21.77 4.81
C GLU A 184 18.83 -22.72 5.49
N VAL A 185 18.39 -23.50 6.50
CA VAL A 185 19.18 -24.64 6.99
C VAL A 185 18.86 -25.82 6.07
N GLY A 186 19.57 -25.88 4.96
CA GLY A 186 19.61 -27.05 4.10
C GLY A 186 19.82 -28.31 4.94
N GLY A 187 19.04 -29.34 4.65
CA GLY A 187 19.14 -30.64 5.31
C GLY A 187 20.52 -31.23 5.16
N SER A 188 21.35 -31.10 6.20
CA SER A 188 22.51 -31.95 6.44
C SER A 188 22.08 -33.14 7.29
N GLY A 189 21.29 -34.02 6.67
CA GLY A 189 21.00 -35.35 7.19
C GLY A 189 22.06 -36.33 6.68
N HIS A 190 23.09 -36.56 7.50
CA HIS A 190 24.01 -37.67 7.35
C HIS A 190 23.26 -39.01 7.52
N ARG A 191 23.40 -39.91 6.56
CA ARG A 191 23.73 -41.33 6.76
C ARG A 191 24.11 -41.99 5.45
#